data_AF-A0A378C1M9-F1
#
_entry.id   AF-A0A378C1M9-F1
#
_cell.length_a   1.000
_cell.length_b   1.000
_cell.length_c   1.000
_cell.angle_alpha   90.00
_cell.angle_beta   90.00
_cell.angle_gamma   90.00
#
_symmetry.space_group_name_H-M   'P 1'
#
loop_
_entity.id
_entity.type
_entity.pdbx_description
1 polymer ?
#
loop_
_entity_poly.entity_id
_entity_poly.type
_entity_poly.pdbx_seq_one_letter_code
_entity_poly.pdbx_strand_id
1 'polypeptide(L)'
;MVDDCHSQIDLQLFRERLAPALQITHRFVGTEPLCPLTRNYNQRMKSLLEAPGDAPPIEVVELARIEKNGGPVSASRVRELYRQRNWQAVAALVPPGTLSFLMQLAESEHQTA
;
A
#
# COMPACT_ATOMS: atom_id res chain seq x y z
N MET A 1 -3.88 -2.36 22.04
CA MET A 1 -5.34 -2.47 22.24
C MET A 1 -6.15 -1.58 21.30
N VAL A 2 -5.77 -0.31 21.07
CA VAL A 2 -6.52 0.59 20.17
C VAL A 2 -6.31 0.25 18.68
N ASP A 3 -5.06 0.02 18.26
CA ASP A 3 -4.73 -0.36 16.86
C ASP A 3 -5.43 -1.65 16.40
N ASP A 4 -5.66 -2.54 17.36
CA ASP A 4 -6.30 -3.83 17.14
C ASP A 4 -7.77 -3.68 16.73
N CYS A 5 -8.46 -2.75 17.39
CA CYS A 5 -9.85 -2.42 17.13
C CYS A 5 -10.00 -1.75 15.76
N HIS A 6 -9.12 -0.80 15.43
CA HIS A 6 -9.11 -0.14 14.13
C HIS A 6 -8.90 -1.12 12.98
N SER A 7 -7.94 -2.04 13.13
CA SER A 7 -7.66 -3.07 12.14
C SER A 7 -8.87 -3.96 11.88
N GLN A 8 -9.57 -4.36 12.95
CA GLN A 8 -10.74 -5.22 12.84
C GLN A 8 -11.92 -4.52 12.17
N ILE A 9 -12.22 -3.29 12.58
CA ILE A 9 -13.31 -2.49 11.98
C ILE A 9 -13.07 -2.28 10.49
N ASP A 10 -11.84 -1.88 10.12
CA ASP A 10 -11.47 -1.66 8.72
C ASP A 10 -11.64 -2.93 7.87
N LEU A 11 -11.12 -4.07 8.35
CA LEU A 11 -11.17 -5.34 7.62
C LEU A 11 -12.59 -5.91 7.53
N GLN A 12 -13.41 -5.78 8.57
CA GLN A 12 -14.81 -6.20 8.56
C GLN A 12 -15.63 -5.35 7.60
N LEU A 13 -15.47 -4.02 7.65
CA LEU A 13 -16.14 -3.11 6.72
C LEU A 13 -15.78 -3.44 5.26
N PHE A 14 -14.49 -3.67 5.01
CA PHE A 14 -14.02 -4.09 3.68
C PHE A 14 -14.68 -5.40 3.24
N ARG A 15 -14.63 -6.43 4.09
CA ARG A 15 -15.15 -7.77 3.78
C ARG A 15 -16.65 -7.78 3.54
N GLU A 16 -17.42 -7.09 4.38
CA GLU A 16 -18.87 -7.22 4.40
C GLU A 16 -19.57 -6.21 3.48
N ARG A 17 -18.92 -5.09 3.15
CA ARG A 17 -19.56 -3.98 2.43
C ARG A 17 -18.86 -3.66 1.11
N LEU A 18 -17.54 -3.48 1.13
CA LEU A 18 -16.81 -3.05 -0.07
C LEU A 18 -16.58 -4.19 -1.05
N ALA A 19 -16.07 -5.32 -0.56
CA ALA A 19 -15.73 -6.45 -1.42
C ALA A 19 -16.93 -7.04 -2.16
N PRO A 20 -18.11 -7.25 -1.54
CA PRO A 20 -19.27 -7.76 -2.26
C PRO A 20 -19.79 -6.78 -3.31
N ALA A 21 -19.82 -5.48 -2.98
CA ALA A 21 -20.29 -4.44 -3.90
C ALA A 21 -19.41 -4.31 -5.16
N LEU A 22 -18.11 -4.59 -5.01
CA LEU A 22 -17.12 -4.51 -6.09
C LEU A 22 -16.72 -5.88 -6.66
N GLN A 23 -17.35 -6.96 -6.20
CA GLN A 23 -17.03 -8.34 -6.58
C GLN A 23 -15.55 -8.69 -6.40
N ILE A 24 -14.93 -8.16 -5.33
CA ILE A 24 -13.52 -8.42 -5.02
C ILE A 24 -13.39 -9.82 -4.43
N THR A 25 -12.51 -10.61 -5.04
CA THR A 25 -12.21 -11.99 -4.61
C THR A 25 -10.80 -12.14 -4.05
N HIS A 26 -9.89 -11.22 -4.37
CA HIS A 26 -8.49 -11.26 -3.96
C HIS A 26 -8.04 -9.90 -3.44
N ARG A 27 -7.16 -9.92 -2.44
CA ARG A 27 -6.46 -8.74 -1.94
C ARG A 27 -4.96 -9.01 -1.93
N PHE A 28 -4.23 -8.25 -2.74
CA PHE A 28 -2.78 -8.34 -2.84
C PHE A 28 -2.11 -7.40 -1.84
N VAL A 29 -1.15 -7.91 -1.07
CA VAL A 29 -0.35 -7.12 -0.12
C VAL A 29 1.13 -7.45 -0.27
N GLY A 30 2.00 -6.48 -0.02
CA GLY A 30 3.44 -6.72 0.03
C GLY A 30 3.85 -7.27 1.40
N THR A 31 4.87 -8.13 1.42
CA THR A 31 5.52 -8.58 2.67
C THR A 31 6.10 -7.39 3.42
N GLU A 32 5.88 -7.34 4.75
CA GLU A 32 6.40 -6.28 5.61
C GLU A 32 7.23 -6.87 6.77
N PRO A 33 8.54 -7.10 6.55
CA PRO A 33 9.39 -7.64 7.59
C PRO A 33 9.92 -6.57 8.56
N LEU A 34 9.80 -5.27 8.26
CA LEU A 34 10.48 -4.22 9.03
C LEU A 34 9.54 -3.49 9.98
N CYS A 35 8.23 -3.46 9.69
CA CYS A 35 7.22 -2.81 10.52
C CYS A 35 6.32 -3.84 11.24
N PRO A 36 6.48 -4.05 12.56
CA PRO A 36 5.65 -4.99 13.33
C PRO A 36 4.16 -4.68 13.27
N LEU A 37 3.78 -3.40 13.27
CA LEU A 37 2.38 -2.97 13.20
C LEU A 37 1.73 -3.43 11.89
N THR A 38 2.36 -3.13 10.76
CA THR A 38 1.87 -3.50 9.44
C THR A 38 1.90 -5.02 9.24
N ARG A 39 2.92 -5.71 9.77
CA ARG A 39 2.97 -7.17 9.75
C ARG A 39 1.78 -7.80 10.48
N ASN A 40 1.48 -7.31 11.69
CA ASN A 40 0.33 -7.79 12.46
C ASN A 40 -0.99 -7.50 11.73
N TYR A 41 -1.09 -6.35 11.06
CA TYR A 41 -2.25 -6.03 10.22
C TYR A 41 -2.38 -7.01 9.03
N ASN A 42 -1.30 -7.35 8.31
CA ASN A 42 -1.33 -8.36 7.25
C ASN A 42 -1.79 -9.73 7.76
N GLN A 43 -1.30 -10.17 8.92
CA GLN A 43 -1.71 -11.43 9.53
C GLN A 43 -3.20 -11.45 9.86
N ARG A 44 -3.72 -10.36 10.45
CA ARG A 44 -5.15 -10.20 10.75
C ARG A 44 -6.00 -10.15 9.49
N MET A 45 -5.53 -9.45 8.47
CA MET A 45 -6.17 -9.40 7.15
C MET A 45 -6.35 -10.81 6.62
N LYS A 46 -5.30 -11.63 6.65
CA LYS A 46 -5.38 -13.02 6.21
C LYS A 46 -6.42 -13.81 7.02
N SER A 47 -6.34 -13.76 8.35
CA SER A 47 -7.29 -14.49 9.20
C SER A 47 -8.75 -14.04 9.02
N LEU A 48 -8.99 -12.74 8.91
CA LEU A 48 -10.35 -12.18 8.87
C LEU A 48 -10.98 -12.22 7.49
N LEU A 49 -10.20 -12.10 6.42
CA LEU A 49 -10.72 -12.07 5.06
C LEU A 49 -10.91 -13.48 4.49
N GLU A 50 -10.06 -14.45 4.87
CA GLU A 50 -10.14 -15.83 4.38
C GLU A 50 -11.08 -16.72 5.23
N ALA A 51 -11.44 -16.30 6.44
CA ALA A 51 -12.36 -17.06 7.30
C ALA A 51 -13.73 -17.30 6.62
N PRO A 52 -14.50 -18.32 7.01
CA PRO A 52 -15.89 -18.45 6.59
C PRO A 52 -16.77 -17.37 7.23
N GLY A 53 -17.90 -17.03 6.59
CA GLY A 53 -18.86 -16.03 7.08
C GLY A 53 -19.97 -15.74 6.07
N ASP A 54 -20.80 -14.74 6.35
CA ASP A 54 -21.94 -14.36 5.50
C ASP A 54 -21.51 -13.85 4.12
N ALA A 55 -20.38 -13.14 4.06
CA ALA A 55 -19.74 -12.73 2.82
C ALA A 55 -18.73 -13.80 2.36
N PRO A 56 -18.61 -14.05 1.04
CA PRO A 56 -17.59 -14.95 0.49
C PRO A 56 -16.18 -14.62 1.00
N PRO A 57 -15.32 -15.63 1.20
CA PRO A 57 -13.94 -15.40 1.60
C PRO A 57 -13.17 -14.66 0.49
N ILE A 58 -12.22 -13.83 0.90
CA ILE A 58 -11.33 -13.09 0.01
C ILE A 58 -9.92 -13.64 0.22
N GLU A 59 -9.31 -14.11 -0.85
CA GLU A 59 -7.95 -14.63 -0.82
C GLU A 59 -6.95 -13.49 -0.59
N VAL A 60 -6.09 -13.64 0.42
CA VAL A 60 -5.05 -12.65 0.70
C VAL A 60 -3.72 -13.14 0.16
N VAL A 61 -3.30 -12.53 -0.95
CA VAL A 61 -2.07 -12.88 -1.65
C VAL A 61 -0.94 -11.97 -1.17
N GLU A 62 -0.05 -12.52 -0.35
CA GLU A 62 1.14 -11.81 0.12
C GLU A 62 2.31 -12.00 -0.86
N LEU A 63 2.77 -10.91 -1.45
CA LEU A 63 3.83 -10.87 -2.45
C LEU A 63 5.14 -10.38 -1.83
N ALA A 64 6.26 -10.99 -2.21
CA ALA A 64 7.58 -10.53 -1.79
C ALA A 64 7.78 -9.06 -2.17
N ARG A 65 8.31 -8.29 -1.22
CA ARG A 65 8.54 -6.86 -1.41
C ARG A 65 9.52 -6.63 -2.55
N ILE A 66 9.16 -5.76 -3.49
CA ILE A 66 10.04 -5.38 -4.57
C ILE A 66 11.19 -4.52 -4.03
N GLU A 67 12.41 -4.93 -4.34
CA GLU A 67 13.63 -4.18 -4.06
C GLU A 67 14.24 -3.62 -5.34
N LYS A 68 14.83 -2.43 -5.23
CA LYS A 68 15.53 -1.79 -6.34
C LYS A 68 16.70 -0.97 -5.79
N ASN A 69 17.88 -1.17 -6.39
CA ASN A 69 19.14 -0.51 -6.01
C ASN A 69 19.47 -0.68 -4.51
N GLY A 70 19.43 -1.92 -4.01
CA GLY A 70 19.86 -2.26 -2.65
C GLY A 70 18.89 -1.85 -1.53
N GLY A 71 17.64 -1.52 -1.86
CA GLY A 71 16.63 -1.27 -0.83
C GLY A 71 15.19 -1.40 -1.34
N PRO A 72 14.21 -1.46 -0.43
CA PRO A 72 12.82 -1.61 -0.79
C PRO A 72 12.29 -0.40 -1.57
N VAL A 73 11.45 -0.66 -2.57
CA VAL A 73 10.62 0.39 -3.17
C VAL A 73 9.56 0.79 -2.14
N SER A 74 9.56 2.06 -1.70
CA SER A 74 8.60 2.57 -0.72
C SER A 74 8.15 4.00 -1.03
N ALA A 75 6.88 4.29 -0.76
CA ALA A 75 6.32 5.62 -0.99
C ALA A 75 6.99 6.70 -0.14
N SER A 76 7.42 6.36 1.09
CA SER A 76 8.14 7.30 1.96
C SER A 76 9.49 7.71 1.37
N ARG A 77 10.25 6.76 0.80
CA ARG A 77 11.52 7.06 0.10
C ARG A 77 11.29 7.92 -1.14
N VAL A 78 10.25 7.61 -1.92
CA VAL A 78 9.90 8.42 -3.10
C VAL A 78 9.53 9.85 -2.70
N ARG A 79 8.72 10.05 -1.65
CA ARG A 79 8.35 11.39 -1.15
C ARG A 79 9.56 12.17 -0.64
N GLU A 80 10.49 11.50 0.04
CA GLU A 80 11.73 12.15 0.50
C GLU A 80 12.58 12.65 -0.68
N LEU A 81 12.82 11.79 -1.68
CA LEU A 81 13.57 12.15 -2.89
C LEU A 81 12.85 13.22 -3.72
N TYR A 82 11.52 13.19 -3.76
CA TYR A 82 10.68 14.21 -4.40
C TYR A 82 10.86 15.59 -3.75
N ARG A 83 10.89 15.66 -2.42
CA ARG A 83 11.16 16.91 -1.68
C ARG A 83 12.56 17.46 -1.98
N GLN A 84 13.52 16.57 -2.15
CA GLN A 84 14.90 16.93 -2.54
C GLN A 84 15.05 17.26 -4.03
N ARG A 85 13.97 17.14 -4.84
CA ARG A 85 13.98 17.28 -6.30
C ARG A 85 15.03 16.38 -6.98
N ASN A 86 15.34 15.22 -6.37
CA ASN A 86 16.29 14.26 -6.91
C ASN A 86 15.61 13.34 -7.94
N TRP A 87 15.34 13.88 -9.12
CA TRP A 87 14.59 13.20 -10.18
C TRP A 87 15.25 11.93 -10.67
N GLN A 88 16.59 11.90 -10.70
CA GLN A 88 17.35 10.71 -11.10
C GLN A 88 17.11 9.54 -10.15
N ALA A 89 17.12 9.79 -8.83
CA ALA A 89 16.85 8.76 -7.84
C ALA A 89 15.36 8.34 -7.82
N VAL A 90 14.43 9.28 -8.06
CA VAL A 90 13.00 8.96 -8.19
C VAL A 90 12.74 8.09 -9.41
N ALA A 91 13.32 8.43 -10.57
CA ALA A 91 13.21 7.66 -11.81
C ALA A 91 13.66 6.20 -11.64
N ALA A 92 14.64 5.97 -10.75
CA ALA A 92 15.07 4.63 -10.43
C ALA A 92 14.04 3.83 -9.63
N LEU A 93 13.07 4.44 -8.96
CA LEU A 93 12.11 3.75 -8.08
C LEU A 93 10.69 3.66 -8.66
N VAL A 94 10.33 4.51 -9.61
CA VAL A 94 8.95 4.60 -10.13
C VAL A 94 8.89 4.38 -11.64
N PRO A 95 7.74 3.95 -12.20
CA PRO A 95 7.54 3.91 -13.65
C PRO A 95 7.66 5.30 -14.30
N PRO A 96 7.98 5.38 -15.61
CA PRO A 96 8.15 6.66 -16.31
C PRO A 96 6.94 7.60 -16.19
N GLY A 97 5.71 7.06 -16.31
CA GLY A 97 4.50 7.87 -16.18
C GLY A 97 4.34 8.51 -14.80
N THR A 98 4.73 7.80 -13.73
CA THR A 98 4.74 8.35 -12.37
C THR A 98 5.81 9.44 -12.22
N LEU A 99 6.99 9.27 -12.80
CA LEU A 99 8.04 10.30 -12.79
C LEU A 99 7.55 11.57 -13.49
N SER A 100 6.97 11.45 -14.68
CA SER A 100 6.45 12.60 -15.44
C SER A 100 5.39 13.36 -14.64
N PHE A 101 4.44 12.64 -14.04
CA PHE A 101 3.43 13.25 -13.18
C PHE A 101 4.04 14.00 -11.99
N LEU A 102 5.02 13.41 -11.31
CA LEU A 102 5.68 14.05 -10.18
C LEU A 102 6.46 15.31 -10.60
N MET A 103 7.14 15.29 -11.74
CA MET A 103 7.85 16.47 -12.24
C MET A 103 6.87 17.61 -12.57
N GLN A 104 5.75 17.31 -13.24
CA GLN A 104 4.69 18.28 -13.53
C GLN A 104 4.07 18.85 -12.25
N LEU A 105 3.84 18.01 -11.24
CA LEU A 105 3.33 18.45 -9.95
C LEU A 105 4.28 19.45 -9.29
N ALA A 106 5.58 19.16 -9.27
CA ALA A 106 6.59 20.04 -8.70
C ALA A 106 6.74 21.39 -9.44
N GLU A 107 6.54 21.41 -10.76
CA GLU A 107 6.51 22.64 -11.57
C GLU A 107 5.28 23.50 -11.21
N SER A 108 4.11 22.88 -11.05
CA SER A 108 2.89 23.60 -10.68
C SER A 108 2.95 24.21 -9.26
N GLU A 109 3.65 23.55 -8.33
CA GLU A 109 3.92 24.06 -6.98
C GLU A 109 4.82 25.31 -7.00
N HIS A 110 5.69 25.46 -8.00
CA HIS A 110 6.53 26.66 -8.17
C HIS A 110 5.76 27.85 -8.75
N GLN A 111 4.70 27.59 -9.53
CA GLN A 111 3.90 28.65 -10.16
C GLN A 111 2.90 29.32 -9.21
N THR A 112 2.63 28.68 -8.07
CA THR A 112 1.64 29.09 -7.06
C THR A 112 2.27 29.68 -5.79
N ALA A 113 3.60 29.82 -5.76
CA ALA A 113 4.38 30.37 -4.65
C ALA A 113 4.86 31.81 -4.91
#